data_AF-A0A1S8SZY1-F1
#
_entry.id   AF-A0A1S8SZY1-F1
#
_cell.length_a   1.000
_cell.length_b   1.000
_cell.length_c   1.000
_cell.angle_alpha   90.00
_cell.angle_beta   90.00
_cell.angle_gamma   90.00
#
_symmetry.space_group_name_H-M   'P 1'
#
loop_
_entity.id
_entity.type
_entity.pdbx_description
1 polymer ?
#
loop_
_entity_poly.entity_id
_entity_poly.type
_entity_poly.pdbx_seq_one_letter_code
_entity_poly.pdbx_strand_id
1 'polypeptide(L)'
;MNILIDLLPKSVEIGGAEYEINFDFRTSILFEMMVQDYQLSDKEKILKTLELYYPIIPKDIDKNINEAIDKALWFYRGGKDIKNQSSQIGSTKSEKIYSFEYDDEYIYSAFLEQYNMDLQDVEDLHWWKFKAMFKALKEDNEIVKIMGYRAMTIDNKMSKEQKEYYRKMKKLYEIPKSKNEKEKINALEEALMGDGDLNGLL
;
A
#
# COMPACT_ATOMS: atom_id res chain seq x y z
N MET A 1 -17.86 -10.89 1.07
CA MET A 1 -18.22 -10.23 2.35
C MET A 1 -18.71 -8.82 2.08
N ASN A 2 -19.78 -8.43 2.77
CA ASN A 2 -20.37 -7.12 2.78
C ASN A 2 -20.17 -6.50 4.18
N ILE A 3 -19.42 -5.41 4.25
CA ILE A 3 -19.06 -4.71 5.51
C ILE A 3 -20.26 -4.20 6.31
N LEU A 4 -21.45 -4.10 5.69
CA LEU A 4 -22.67 -3.60 6.34
C LEU A 4 -23.42 -4.66 7.15
N ILE A 5 -23.27 -5.94 6.79
CA ILE A 5 -24.08 -7.03 7.36
C ILE A 5 -23.27 -8.24 7.83
N ASP A 6 -22.04 -8.41 7.34
CA ASP A 6 -21.17 -9.51 7.73
C ASP A 6 -20.24 -9.08 8.87
N LEU A 7 -19.94 -10.01 9.78
CA LEU A 7 -18.86 -9.84 10.74
C LEU A 7 -17.52 -9.87 10.00
N LEU A 8 -16.64 -8.92 10.32
CA LEU A 8 -15.31 -8.84 9.75
C LEU A 8 -14.39 -9.93 10.32
N PRO A 9 -13.53 -10.55 9.50
CA PRO A 9 -12.80 -11.73 9.92
C PRO A 9 -11.73 -11.35 10.96
N LYS A 10 -11.69 -12.08 12.07
CA LYS A 10 -10.60 -12.01 13.07
C LYS A 10 -9.73 -13.27 13.07
N SER A 11 -10.01 -14.18 12.15
CA SER A 11 -9.30 -15.44 11.95
C SER A 11 -9.35 -15.84 10.47
N VAL A 12 -8.47 -16.77 10.10
CA VAL A 12 -8.44 -17.44 8.79
C VAL A 12 -8.16 -18.93 8.97
N GLU A 13 -8.70 -19.75 8.06
CA GLU A 13 -8.38 -21.17 8.00
C GLU A 13 -7.11 -21.39 7.16
N ILE A 14 -6.13 -22.12 7.71
CA ILE A 14 -4.88 -22.50 7.06
C ILE A 14 -4.60 -23.97 7.39
N GLY A 15 -4.39 -24.82 6.38
CA GLY A 15 -4.13 -26.24 6.58
C GLY A 15 -5.23 -26.97 7.37
N GLY A 16 -6.49 -26.52 7.25
CA GLY A 16 -7.64 -27.08 7.96
C GLY A 16 -7.74 -26.71 9.45
N ALA A 17 -6.93 -25.76 9.93
CA ALA A 17 -7.00 -25.22 11.29
C ALA A 17 -7.26 -23.71 11.26
N GLU A 18 -8.01 -23.23 12.26
CA GLU A 18 -8.30 -21.80 12.42
C GLU A 18 -7.15 -21.10 13.15
N TYR A 19 -6.69 -19.98 12.59
CA TYR A 19 -5.66 -19.12 13.17
C TYR A 19 -6.19 -17.70 13.31
N GLU A 20 -5.94 -17.06 14.45
CA GLU A 20 -6.18 -15.63 14.63
C GLU A 20 -5.34 -14.84 13.63
N ILE A 21 -5.94 -13.75 13.11
CA ILE A 21 -5.25 -12.79 12.27
C ILE A 21 -5.25 -11.44 12.97
N ASN A 22 -4.09 -10.78 13.00
CA ASN A 22 -3.93 -9.43 13.51
C ASN A 22 -4.74 -8.47 12.63
N PHE A 23 -5.98 -8.19 13.07
CA PHE A 23 -6.97 -7.49 12.27
C PHE A 23 -6.89 -5.96 12.39
N ASP A 24 -6.11 -5.45 13.34
CA ASP A 24 -5.96 -4.02 13.58
C ASP A 24 -5.36 -3.31 12.36
N PHE A 25 -5.83 -2.10 12.08
CA PHE A 25 -5.37 -1.32 10.94
C PHE A 25 -3.87 -1.04 10.98
N ARG A 26 -3.27 -0.91 12.17
CA ARG A 26 -1.84 -0.65 12.35
C ARG A 26 -1.00 -1.78 11.76
N THR A 27 -1.43 -3.04 11.89
CA THR A 27 -0.74 -4.19 11.29
C THR A 27 -0.68 -4.07 9.76
N SER A 28 -1.78 -3.64 9.12
CA SER A 28 -1.82 -3.50 7.67
C SER A 28 -1.06 -2.28 7.16
N ILE A 29 -0.99 -1.20 7.95
CA ILE A 29 -0.11 -0.06 7.68
C ILE A 29 1.36 -0.49 7.74
N LEU A 30 1.76 -1.20 8.82
CA LEU A 30 3.11 -1.73 8.96
C LEU A 30 3.48 -2.68 7.83
N PHE A 31 2.54 -3.54 7.42
CA PHE A 31 2.72 -4.42 6.28
C PHE A 31 2.97 -3.63 4.98
N GLU A 32 2.17 -2.60 4.69
CA GLU A 32 2.34 -1.81 3.47
C GLU A 32 3.71 -1.10 3.44
N MET A 33 4.10 -0.50 4.57
CA MET A 33 5.42 0.14 4.73
C MET A 33 6.56 -0.87 4.55
N MET A 34 6.45 -2.06 5.18
CA MET A 34 7.44 -3.13 5.09
C MET A 34 7.60 -3.67 3.67
N VAL A 35 6.51 -3.87 2.93
CA VAL A 35 6.56 -4.35 1.53
C VAL A 35 7.27 -3.35 0.62
N GLN A 36 7.15 -2.05 0.93
CA GLN A 36 7.78 -0.97 0.19
C GLN A 36 9.25 -0.74 0.58
N ASP A 37 9.75 -1.41 1.63
CA ASP A 37 11.14 -1.33 2.02
C ASP A 37 12.04 -2.07 1.02
N TYR A 38 12.92 -1.32 0.34
CA TYR A 38 13.86 -1.86 -0.65
C TYR A 38 15.13 -2.44 -0.03
N GLN A 39 15.30 -2.34 1.30
CA GLN A 39 16.41 -2.97 2.03
C GLN A 39 16.12 -4.43 2.37
N LEU A 40 14.85 -4.84 2.33
CA LEU A 40 14.44 -6.22 2.60
C LEU A 40 14.41 -7.05 1.32
N SER A 41 14.98 -8.25 1.39
CA SER A 41 14.80 -9.29 0.38
C SER A 41 13.37 -9.84 0.38
N ASP A 42 12.95 -10.45 -0.73
CA ASP A 42 11.62 -11.06 -0.83
C ASP A 42 11.40 -12.14 0.24
N LYS A 43 12.44 -12.89 0.60
CA LYS A 43 12.38 -13.90 1.67
C LYS A 43 12.11 -13.24 3.03
N GLU A 44 12.79 -12.13 3.33
CA GLU A 44 12.55 -11.38 4.58
C GLU A 44 11.14 -10.79 4.62
N LYS A 45 10.63 -10.29 3.49
CA LYS A 45 9.26 -9.79 3.38
C LYS A 45 8.23 -10.86 3.65
N ILE A 46 8.43 -12.09 3.14
CA ILE A 46 7.57 -13.24 3.41
C ILE A 46 7.55 -13.55 4.91
N LEU A 47 8.72 -13.67 5.55
CA LEU A 47 8.82 -13.96 6.98
C LEU A 47 8.14 -12.88 7.83
N LYS A 48 8.44 -11.61 7.56
CA LYS A 48 7.83 -10.47 8.25
C LYS A 48 6.32 -10.39 8.02
N THR A 49 5.82 -10.79 6.86
CA THR A 49 4.38 -10.86 6.60
C THR A 49 3.72 -11.85 7.56
N LEU A 50 4.32 -13.03 7.74
CA LEU A 50 3.79 -14.03 8.68
C LEU A 50 3.83 -13.51 10.11
N GLU A 51 4.95 -12.93 10.54
CA GLU A 51 5.11 -12.34 11.88
C GLU A 51 4.11 -11.20 12.15
N LEU A 52 3.82 -10.37 11.15
CA LEU A 52 2.89 -9.25 11.28
C LEU A 52 1.44 -9.73 11.40
N TYR A 53 1.01 -10.66 10.55
CA TYR A 53 -0.40 -11.05 10.47
C TYR A 53 -0.81 -12.15 11.43
N TYR A 54 0.10 -13.01 11.89
CA TYR A 54 -0.24 -14.16 12.72
C TYR A 54 0.39 -14.04 14.11
N PRO A 55 -0.40 -13.80 15.18
CA PRO A 55 0.10 -13.82 16.56
C PRO A 55 0.81 -15.13 16.91
N ILE A 56 0.31 -16.23 16.33
CA ILE A 56 0.88 -17.56 16.43
C ILE A 56 1.09 -18.05 15.00
N ILE A 57 2.35 -18.28 14.64
CA ILE A 57 2.71 -18.80 13.31
C ILE A 57 2.01 -20.14 13.07
N PRO A 58 1.35 -20.34 11.90
CA PRO A 58 0.65 -21.57 11.60
C PRO A 58 1.52 -22.83 11.76
N LYS A 59 0.92 -23.91 12.27
CA LYS A 59 1.60 -25.22 12.37
C LYS A 59 1.95 -25.74 10.98
N ASP A 60 3.02 -26.53 10.91
CA ASP A 60 3.56 -27.06 9.66
C ASP A 60 3.75 -25.97 8.59
N ILE A 61 4.26 -24.80 8.99
CA ILE A 61 4.37 -23.63 8.11
C ILE A 61 5.13 -23.96 6.82
N ASP A 62 6.12 -24.85 6.86
CA ASP A 62 6.84 -25.30 5.66
C ASP A 62 5.92 -25.89 4.57
N LYS A 63 4.78 -26.46 4.96
CA LYS A 63 3.77 -27.00 4.04
C LYS A 63 2.69 -25.98 3.69
N ASN A 64 2.40 -25.06 4.61
CA ASN A 64 1.25 -24.15 4.54
C ASN A 64 1.64 -22.69 4.24
N ILE A 65 2.92 -22.39 3.98
CA ILE A 65 3.43 -21.02 3.81
C ILE A 65 2.69 -20.26 2.71
N ASN A 66 2.44 -20.89 1.57
CA ASN A 66 1.74 -20.25 0.44
C ASN A 66 0.30 -19.88 0.84
N GLU A 67 -0.41 -20.79 1.50
CA GLU A 67 -1.77 -20.53 1.98
C GLU A 67 -1.78 -19.42 3.04
N ALA A 68 -0.84 -19.44 3.99
CA ALA A 68 -0.74 -18.40 5.01
C ALA A 68 -0.47 -17.02 4.39
N ILE A 69 0.41 -16.92 3.39
CA ILE A 69 0.65 -15.66 2.68
C ILE A 69 -0.59 -15.25 1.86
N ASP A 70 -1.23 -16.17 1.16
CA ASP A 70 -2.43 -15.88 0.38
C ASP A 70 -3.58 -15.38 1.26
N LYS A 71 -3.77 -15.94 2.46
CA LYS A 71 -4.75 -15.48 3.45
C LYS A 71 -4.41 -14.09 4.00
N ALA A 72 -3.14 -13.82 4.30
CA ALA A 72 -2.71 -12.48 4.71
C ALA A 72 -2.97 -11.43 3.61
N LEU A 73 -2.66 -11.76 2.35
CA LEU A 73 -2.92 -10.89 1.20
C LEU A 73 -4.41 -10.72 0.92
N TRP A 74 -5.21 -11.78 1.07
CA TRP A 74 -6.67 -11.72 0.98
C TRP A 74 -7.25 -10.79 2.05
N PHE A 75 -6.77 -10.90 3.29
CA PHE A 75 -7.17 -10.02 4.38
C PHE A 75 -6.78 -8.57 4.10
N TYR A 76 -5.54 -8.30 3.71
CA TYR A 76 -5.07 -6.97 3.32
C TYR A 76 -5.92 -6.36 2.19
N ARG A 77 -6.35 -7.17 1.23
CA ARG A 77 -7.20 -6.73 0.10
C ARG A 77 -8.64 -6.44 0.50
N GLY A 78 -9.07 -6.77 1.72
CA GLY A 78 -10.45 -6.58 2.18
C GLY A 78 -11.37 -7.72 1.74
N GLY A 79 -10.83 -8.94 1.70
CA GLY A 79 -11.57 -10.14 1.35
C GLY A 79 -11.92 -10.28 -0.13
N LYS A 80 -11.16 -9.62 -1.02
CA LYS A 80 -11.38 -9.59 -2.47
C LYS A 80 -10.32 -10.38 -3.19
N ASP A 81 -10.74 -11.32 -4.04
CA ASP A 81 -9.85 -12.10 -4.89
C ASP A 81 -9.27 -11.27 -6.05
N ILE A 82 -8.06 -11.62 -6.46
CA ILE A 82 -7.33 -10.98 -7.58
C ILE A 82 -8.13 -11.07 -8.89
N LYS A 83 -8.96 -12.10 -9.07
CA LYS A 83 -9.75 -12.30 -10.31
C LYS A 83 -10.72 -11.16 -10.63
N ASN A 84 -11.13 -10.37 -9.62
CA ASN A 84 -12.01 -9.22 -9.81
C ASN A 84 -11.26 -7.90 -10.07
N GLN A 85 -9.93 -7.93 -10.22
CA GLN A 85 -9.08 -6.76 -10.53
C GLN A 85 -8.44 -6.82 -11.93
N SER A 86 -8.96 -7.67 -12.82
CA SER A 86 -8.49 -7.82 -14.20
C SER A 86 -8.73 -6.61 -15.11
N SER A 87 -9.15 -5.46 -14.57
CA SER A 87 -9.30 -4.19 -15.30
C SER A 87 -8.28 -3.11 -14.92
N GLN A 88 -7.34 -3.34 -13.99
CA GLN A 88 -6.32 -2.34 -13.63
C GLN A 88 -4.91 -2.84 -13.31
N ILE A 89 -4.59 -4.11 -13.59
CA ILE A 89 -3.18 -4.56 -13.57
C ILE A 89 -2.67 -4.62 -15.01
N GLY A 90 -2.62 -3.46 -15.65
CA GLY A 90 -1.66 -3.23 -16.73
C GLY A 90 -0.30 -3.04 -16.07
N SER A 91 0.74 -3.64 -16.64
CA SER A 91 2.14 -3.54 -16.22
C SER A 91 2.74 -2.13 -16.37
N THR A 92 2.08 -1.13 -15.82
CA THR A 92 2.62 0.21 -15.60
C THR A 92 2.97 0.28 -14.13
N LYS A 93 4.23 0.58 -13.82
CA LYS A 93 4.71 0.97 -12.49
C LYS A 93 3.67 1.95 -11.91
N SER A 94 2.77 1.49 -11.05
CA SER A 94 1.77 2.40 -10.48
C SER A 94 2.54 3.32 -9.55
N GLU A 95 2.75 4.57 -9.97
CA GLU A 95 3.41 5.56 -9.13
C GLU A 95 2.68 5.61 -7.79
N LYS A 96 3.44 5.48 -6.70
CA LYS A 96 2.90 5.49 -5.35
C LYS A 96 2.27 6.87 -5.11
N ILE A 97 0.94 6.92 -5.03
CA ILE A 97 0.19 8.18 -4.88
C ILE A 97 0.02 8.61 -3.41
N TYR A 98 0.24 7.69 -2.46
CA TYR A 98 0.24 7.97 -1.02
C TYR A 98 1.31 7.12 -0.31
N SER A 99 1.74 7.56 0.86
CA SER A 99 2.65 6.85 1.75
C SER A 99 2.20 7.01 3.19
N PHE A 100 1.96 5.90 3.89
CA PHE A 100 1.76 5.96 5.34
C PHE A 100 2.98 6.45 6.12
N GLU A 101 4.17 6.50 5.50
CA GLU A 101 5.39 7.06 6.11
C GLU A 101 5.53 8.58 5.93
N TYR A 102 5.06 9.13 4.81
CA TYR A 102 5.30 10.55 4.46
C TYR A 102 4.03 11.40 4.51
N ASP A 103 2.87 10.77 4.60
CA ASP A 103 1.57 11.43 4.64
C ASP A 103 0.81 11.17 5.94
N ASP A 104 1.48 10.62 6.96
CA ASP A 104 0.88 10.25 8.24
C ASP A 104 0.11 11.41 8.90
N GLU A 105 0.70 12.61 8.94
CA GLU A 105 0.05 13.81 9.49
C GLU A 105 -1.23 14.20 8.73
N TYR A 106 -1.22 14.09 7.39
CA TYR A 106 -2.38 14.42 6.56
C TYR A 106 -3.48 13.35 6.69
N ILE A 107 -3.09 12.08 6.77
CA ILE A 107 -4.02 10.96 6.98
C ILE A 107 -4.65 11.07 8.36
N TYR A 108 -3.85 11.27 9.39
CA TYR A 108 -4.30 11.49 10.76
C TYR A 108 -5.29 12.66 10.84
N SER A 109 -4.92 13.82 10.30
CA SER A 109 -5.75 15.02 10.31
C SER A 109 -7.07 14.80 9.58
N ALA A 110 -7.05 14.10 8.43
CA ALA A 110 -8.25 13.79 7.66
C ALA A 110 -9.21 12.85 8.43
N PHE A 111 -8.70 11.86 9.15
CA PHE A 111 -9.53 10.98 9.96
C PHE A 111 -10.15 11.72 11.16
N LEU A 112 -9.36 12.57 11.82
CA LEU A 112 -9.83 13.36 12.95
C LEU A 112 -10.88 14.39 12.50
N GLU A 113 -10.64 15.13 11.42
CA GLU A 113 -11.57 16.14 10.89
C GLU A 113 -12.86 15.50 10.36
N GLN A 114 -12.74 14.50 9.48
CA GLN A 114 -13.89 13.98 8.75
C GLN A 114 -14.76 13.03 9.59
N TYR A 115 -14.14 12.23 10.45
CA TYR A 115 -14.82 11.17 11.19
C TYR A 115 -14.83 11.39 12.70
N ASN A 116 -14.20 12.47 13.20
CA ASN A 116 -13.99 12.69 14.64
C ASN A 116 -13.32 11.47 15.29
N MET A 117 -12.39 10.85 14.56
CA MET A 117 -11.68 9.64 14.98
C MET A 117 -10.20 9.96 15.17
N ASP A 118 -9.78 9.93 16.43
CA ASP A 118 -8.36 9.99 16.78
C ASP A 118 -7.73 8.61 16.57
N LEU A 119 -6.83 8.50 15.59
CA LEU A 119 -6.14 7.24 15.28
C LEU A 119 -5.08 6.84 16.31
N GLN A 120 -4.64 7.77 17.16
CA GLN A 120 -3.72 7.48 18.27
C GLN A 120 -4.49 6.88 19.46
N ASP A 121 -5.68 7.41 19.75
CA ASP A 121 -6.47 7.00 20.93
C ASP A 121 -7.45 5.84 20.67
N VAL A 122 -7.68 5.45 19.42
CA VAL A 122 -8.58 4.33 19.10
C VAL A 122 -8.00 2.99 19.58
N GLU A 123 -8.73 2.30 20.46
CA GLU A 123 -8.34 0.98 20.98
C GLU A 123 -8.37 -0.09 19.89
N ASP A 124 -9.51 -0.25 19.20
CA ASP A 124 -9.74 -1.28 18.20
C ASP A 124 -10.31 -0.69 16.90
N LEU A 125 -9.55 -0.78 15.81
CA LEU A 125 -10.05 -0.44 14.47
C LEU A 125 -9.65 -1.49 13.44
N HIS A 126 -10.63 -2.31 13.04
CA HIS A 126 -10.44 -3.34 12.03
C HIS A 126 -9.97 -2.74 10.69
N TRP A 127 -8.94 -3.34 10.09
CA TRP A 127 -8.32 -2.88 8.83
C TRP A 127 -9.35 -2.57 7.74
N TRP A 128 -10.34 -3.43 7.53
CA TRP A 128 -11.35 -3.22 6.48
C TRP A 128 -12.24 -1.99 6.73
N LYS A 129 -12.47 -1.61 8.01
CA LYS A 129 -13.16 -0.35 8.35
C LYS A 129 -12.27 0.84 8.04
N PHE A 130 -11.02 0.83 8.51
CA PHE A 130 -10.03 1.86 8.19
C PHE A 130 -9.91 2.06 6.68
N LYS A 131 -9.76 0.97 5.91
CA LYS A 131 -9.66 1.00 4.45
C LYS A 131 -10.89 1.58 3.78
N ALA A 132 -12.08 1.29 4.28
CA ALA A 132 -13.32 1.87 3.78
C ALA A 132 -13.40 3.38 4.06
N MET A 133 -13.00 3.81 5.26
CA MET A 133 -12.94 5.22 5.66
C MET A 133 -11.91 6.00 4.86
N PHE A 134 -10.70 5.46 4.68
CA PHE A 134 -9.64 6.05 3.88
C PHE A 134 -10.06 6.22 2.42
N LYS A 135 -10.73 5.21 1.85
CA LYS A 135 -11.27 5.28 0.48
C LYS A 135 -12.34 6.36 0.30
N ALA A 136 -13.06 6.71 1.37
CA ALA A 136 -14.18 7.65 1.36
C ALA A 136 -13.82 9.05 1.89
N LEU A 137 -12.52 9.37 2.01
CA LEU A 137 -12.09 10.74 2.31
C LEU A 137 -12.60 11.71 1.24
N LYS A 138 -13.12 12.85 1.68
CA LYS A 138 -13.64 13.91 0.81
C LYS A 138 -12.50 14.61 0.05
N GLU A 139 -12.81 15.14 -1.12
CA GLU A 139 -11.85 15.79 -2.03
C GLU A 139 -11.16 17.04 -1.46
N ASP A 140 -11.76 17.67 -0.45
CA ASP A 140 -11.23 18.85 0.24
C ASP A 140 -10.12 18.51 1.26
N ASN A 141 -10.02 17.26 1.72
CA ASN A 141 -8.93 16.81 2.57
C ASN A 141 -7.59 16.96 1.85
N GLU A 142 -6.58 17.44 2.57
CA GLU A 142 -5.27 17.71 1.98
C GLU A 142 -4.61 16.45 1.42
N ILE A 143 -4.74 15.29 2.09
CA ILE A 143 -4.24 14.02 1.56
C ILE A 143 -4.86 13.65 0.21
N VAL A 144 -6.15 13.93 0.00
CA VAL A 144 -6.83 13.61 -1.27
C VAL A 144 -6.33 14.53 -2.39
N LYS A 145 -6.07 15.81 -2.10
CA LYS A 145 -5.43 16.74 -3.04
C LYS A 145 -4.01 16.30 -3.38
N ILE A 146 -3.21 15.92 -2.37
CA ILE A 146 -1.84 15.41 -2.53
C ILE A 146 -1.83 14.18 -3.46
N MET A 147 -2.70 13.21 -3.21
CA MET A 147 -2.88 12.04 -4.08
C MET A 147 -3.25 12.46 -5.50
N GLY A 148 -4.15 13.45 -5.65
CA GLY A 148 -4.52 14.02 -6.93
C GLY A 148 -3.34 14.66 -7.68
N TYR A 149 -2.51 15.45 -6.99
CA TYR A 149 -1.32 16.05 -7.58
C TYR A 149 -0.31 14.99 -8.04
N ARG A 150 -0.08 13.96 -7.21
CA ARG A 150 0.81 12.84 -7.55
C ARG A 150 0.30 12.04 -8.74
N ALA A 151 -1.01 11.76 -8.81
CA ALA A 151 -1.63 11.01 -9.90
C ALA A 151 -1.81 11.82 -11.22
N MET A 152 -1.78 13.15 -11.17
CA MET A 152 -2.07 14.01 -12.32
C MET A 152 -1.07 13.81 -13.47
N THR A 153 -1.54 13.59 -14.69
CA THR A 153 -0.70 13.63 -15.89
C THR A 153 -0.62 15.06 -16.43
N ILE A 154 0.59 15.61 -16.55
CA ILE A 154 0.81 16.93 -17.15
C ILE A 154 0.94 16.75 -18.67
N ASP A 155 -0.08 17.14 -19.41
CA ASP A 155 -0.13 16.97 -20.86
C ASP A 155 0.06 18.28 -21.64
N ASN A 156 0.14 18.16 -22.97
CA ASN A 156 0.35 19.32 -23.84
C ASN A 156 -0.87 20.25 -23.96
N LYS A 157 -2.07 19.81 -23.58
CA LYS A 157 -3.32 20.57 -23.67
C LYS A 157 -3.45 21.61 -22.56
N MET A 158 -2.71 21.44 -21.46
CA MET A 158 -2.67 22.41 -20.36
C MET A 158 -1.96 23.73 -20.73
N SER A 159 -2.40 24.83 -20.15
CA SER A 159 -1.74 26.13 -20.27
C SER A 159 -0.33 26.11 -19.64
N LYS A 160 0.53 27.08 -19.99
CA LYS A 160 1.87 27.19 -19.39
C LYS A 160 1.79 27.32 -17.86
N GLU A 161 0.87 28.14 -17.37
CA GLU A 161 0.64 28.39 -15.95
C GLU A 161 0.15 27.12 -15.22
N GLN A 162 -0.79 26.37 -15.82
CA GLN A 162 -1.26 25.11 -15.26
C GLN A 162 -0.14 24.07 -15.16
N LYS A 163 0.68 23.95 -16.21
CA LYS A 163 1.85 23.06 -16.21
C LYS A 163 2.82 23.43 -15.09
N GLU A 164 3.08 24.72 -14.90
CA GLU A 164 3.98 25.21 -13.85
C GLU A 164 3.42 24.95 -12.45
N TYR A 165 2.13 25.21 -12.24
CA TYR A 165 1.44 24.91 -10.98
C TYR A 165 1.53 23.43 -10.61
N TYR A 166 1.15 22.52 -11.51
CA TYR A 166 1.18 21.08 -11.22
C TYR A 166 2.60 20.55 -11.05
N ARG A 167 3.59 21.06 -11.79
CA ARG A 167 5.01 20.72 -11.56
C ARG A 167 5.46 21.13 -10.16
N LYS A 168 5.07 22.33 -9.71
CA LYS A 168 5.38 22.81 -8.37
C LYS A 168 4.74 21.93 -7.30
N MET A 169 3.46 21.58 -7.44
CA MET A 169 2.75 20.74 -6.46
C MET A 169 3.29 19.32 -6.42
N LYS A 170 3.57 18.70 -7.58
CA LYS A 170 4.22 17.37 -7.64
C LYS A 170 5.58 17.37 -6.95
N LYS A 171 6.39 18.42 -7.14
CA LYS A 171 7.69 18.55 -6.50
C LYS A 171 7.57 18.80 -4.99
N LEU A 172 6.60 19.60 -4.56
CA LEU A 172 6.37 19.92 -3.15
C LEU A 172 5.97 18.67 -2.35
N TYR A 173 5.12 17.84 -2.92
CA TYR A 173 4.59 16.63 -2.28
C TYR A 173 5.24 15.34 -2.79
N GLU A 174 6.43 15.41 -3.38
CA GLU A 174 7.13 14.23 -3.90
C GLU A 174 7.47 13.27 -2.76
N ILE A 175 7.16 11.97 -2.93
CA ILE A 175 7.61 10.94 -1.99
C ILE A 175 9.11 10.69 -2.26
N PRO A 176 9.99 10.87 -1.27
CA PRO A 176 11.41 10.60 -1.46
C PRO A 176 11.65 9.16 -1.89
N LYS A 177 12.27 8.99 -3.07
CA LYS A 177 12.74 7.68 -3.53
C LYS A 177 13.92 7.23 -2.67
N SER A 178 13.92 5.95 -2.28
CA SER A 178 15.04 5.37 -1.55
C SER A 178 16.33 5.43 -2.39
N LYS A 179 17.52 5.43 -1.77
CA LYS A 179 18.79 5.42 -2.50
C LYS A 179 18.88 4.25 -3.49
N ASN A 180 18.46 3.06 -3.05
CA ASN A 180 18.46 1.85 -3.87
C ASN A 180 17.48 1.97 -5.06
N GLU A 181 16.31 2.59 -4.86
CA GLU A 181 15.38 2.86 -5.95
C GLU A 181 15.95 3.88 -6.96
N LYS A 182 16.63 4.92 -6.49
CA LYS A 182 17.35 5.87 -7.34
C LYS A 182 18.47 5.18 -8.13
N GLU A 183 19.26 4.33 -7.49
CA GLU A 183 20.32 3.55 -8.15
C GLU A 183 19.77 2.61 -9.21
N LYS A 184 18.67 1.89 -8.94
CA LYS A 184 17.99 1.05 -9.94
C LYS A 184 17.39 1.85 -11.09
N ILE A 185 16.83 3.03 -10.83
CA ILE A 185 16.32 3.92 -11.87
C ILE A 185 17.47 4.45 -12.72
N ASN A 186 18.56 4.89 -12.09
CA ASN A 186 19.75 5.36 -12.81
C ASN A 186 20.36 4.24 -13.67
N ALA A 187 20.49 3.02 -13.13
CA ALA A 187 20.98 1.87 -13.88
C ALA A 187 20.07 1.51 -15.07
N LEU A 188 18.74 1.64 -14.89
CA LEU A 188 17.78 1.46 -15.97
C LEU A 188 17.89 2.57 -17.03
N GLU A 189 18.04 3.83 -16.62
CA GLU A 189 18.22 4.97 -17.51
C GLU A 189 19.54 4.86 -18.30
N GLU A 190 20.63 4.45 -17.67
CA GLU A 190 21.92 4.17 -18.31
C GLU A 190 21.82 3.01 -19.30
N ALA A 191 21.13 1.92 -18.96
CA ALA A 191 20.92 0.79 -19.87
C ALA A 191 20.03 1.16 -21.08
N LEU A 192 19.05 2.05 -20.89
CA LEU A 192 18.19 2.58 -21.96
C LEU A 192 18.90 3.63 -22.83
N MET A 193 19.88 4.35 -22.29
CA MET A 193 20.70 5.33 -23.02
C MET A 193 21.98 4.74 -23.64
N GLY A 194 22.40 3.55 -23.22
CA GLY A 194 23.50 2.77 -23.81
C GLY A 194 23.06 1.79 -24.92
N ASP A 195 23.88 0.77 -25.21
CA ASP A 195 23.66 -0.23 -26.27
C ASP A 195 22.49 -1.23 -26.01
N GLY A 196 21.63 -0.97 -25.02
CA GLY A 196 20.43 -1.78 -24.75
C GLY A 196 20.68 -3.11 -24.01
N ASP A 197 21.83 -3.30 -23.38
CA ASP A 197 22.13 -4.51 -22.59
C ASP A 197 21.51 -4.41 -21.17
N LEU A 198 20.45 -5.20 -20.94
CA LEU A 198 19.72 -5.27 -19.67
C LEU A 198 20.19 -6.42 -18.76
N ASN A 199 21.27 -7.13 -19.11
CA ASN A 199 21.68 -8.34 -18.39
C ASN A 199 22.18 -8.08 -16.95
N GLY A 200 22.50 -6.84 -16.58
CA GLY A 200 22.89 -6.46 -15.21
C GLY A 200 21.71 -6.15 -14.26
N LEU A 201 20.46 -6.23 -14.74
CA LEU A 201 19.25 -5.85 -13.99
C LEU A 201 18.45 -7.05 -13.43
N LEU A 202 18.91 -8.29 -13.64
CA LEU A 202 18.28 -9.54 -13.19
C LEU A 202 18.86 -10.05 -11.87
#